data_AF-A0A1Y4JJ17-F1
#
_entry.id   AF-A0A1Y4JJ17-F1
#
_cell.length_a   1.000
_cell.length_b   1.000
_cell.length_c   1.000
_cell.angle_alpha   90.00
_cell.angle_beta   90.00
_cell.angle_gamma   90.00
#
_symmetry.space_group_name_H-M   'P 1'
#
loop_
_entity.id
_entity.type
_entity.pdbx_description
1 polymer ?
#
loop_
_entity_poly.entity_id
_entity_poly.type
_entity_poly.pdbx_seq_one_letter_code
_entity_poly.pdbx_strand_id
1 'polypeptide(L)'
;MNELPEIYKRIEYLRNKGVKMKEIADHTNMAASVLSSLYSSVLPTYIGCIKKGNNEEEALDYALSQVNNVSKKRLLGNLKELKERLYELEPAAATGQKENPFLDMISEEMLRSVQDAYNYSGIYISYSLSSSTNALKVEPYLITTSENNDYVKVIHMSAYNTTHFGTGIFSNHQNSYIMFNERESPQMALFTIYLQLPMYDFPHMLKGLYLCLDYNRNPIARRIIFIKYSDSTNMDDFLELKGAIIPKEELTEEQIPYYNYTCQPGDYIKTCSVPSPLLNEKDLEREKKMLEI
;
A
#
# COMPACT_ATOMS: atom_id res chain seq x y z
N MET A 1 21.95 15.63 -28.10
CA MET A 1 22.04 16.40 -26.83
C MET A 1 20.73 16.17 -26.10
N ASN A 2 20.61 15.40 -25.02
CA ASN A 2 21.58 14.78 -24.13
C ASN A 2 21.02 13.37 -23.82
N GLU A 3 21.48 12.35 -24.55
CA GLU A 3 20.92 10.98 -24.48
C GLU A 3 21.45 10.20 -23.26
N LEU A 4 22.51 10.70 -22.61
CA LEU A 4 23.16 10.03 -21.48
C LEU A 4 22.20 9.89 -20.25
N PRO A 5 21.42 10.92 -19.85
CA PRO A 5 20.38 10.75 -18.84
C PRO A 5 19.29 9.75 -19.23
N GLU A 6 18.92 9.67 -20.50
CA GLU A 6 17.90 8.72 -20.98
C GLU A 6 18.42 7.29 -20.96
N ILE A 7 19.66 7.08 -21.41
CA ILE A 7 20.38 5.81 -21.32
C ILE A 7 20.49 5.38 -19.85
N TYR A 8 20.83 6.29 -18.94
CA TYR A 8 20.88 6.00 -17.50
C TYR A 8 19.54 5.50 -16.97
N LYS A 9 18.46 6.24 -17.24
CA LYS A 9 17.09 5.85 -16.82
C LYS A 9 16.65 4.53 -17.44
N ARG A 10 17.00 4.27 -18.70
CA ARG A 10 16.63 3.01 -19.37
C ARG A 10 17.37 1.81 -18.77
N ILE A 11 18.68 1.95 -18.51
CA ILE A 11 19.44 0.89 -17.82
C ILE A 11 18.88 0.67 -16.40
N GLU A 12 18.59 1.75 -15.66
CA GLU A 12 17.97 1.68 -14.33
C GLU A 12 16.62 0.96 -14.36
N TYR A 13 15.75 1.28 -15.33
CA TYR A 13 14.47 0.59 -15.55
C TYR A 13 14.66 -0.92 -15.76
N LEU A 14 15.55 -1.32 -16.67
CA LEU A 14 15.82 -2.73 -16.98
C LEU A 14 16.37 -3.47 -15.76
N ARG A 15 17.28 -2.83 -15.01
CA ARG A 15 17.85 -3.38 -13.77
C ARG A 15 16.79 -3.57 -12.69
N ASN A 16 15.90 -2.59 -12.51
CA ASN A 16 14.79 -2.66 -11.55
C ASN A 16 13.74 -3.72 -11.92
N LYS A 17 13.60 -4.03 -13.22
CA LYS A 17 12.76 -5.13 -13.73
C LYS A 17 13.46 -6.50 -13.74
N GLY A 18 14.67 -6.60 -13.18
CA GLY A 18 15.36 -7.87 -12.97
C GLY A 18 16.29 -8.31 -14.10
N VAL A 19 16.47 -7.51 -15.15
CA VAL A 19 17.40 -7.83 -16.25
C VAL A 19 18.84 -7.81 -15.73
N LYS A 20 19.60 -8.87 -16.02
CA LYS A 20 20.99 -9.00 -15.53
C LYS A 20 21.91 -8.06 -16.32
N MET A 21 22.89 -7.46 -15.64
CA MET A 21 23.86 -6.55 -16.30
C MET A 21 24.57 -7.21 -17.50
N LYS A 22 24.86 -8.52 -17.40
CA LYS A 22 25.45 -9.31 -18.49
C LYS A 22 24.54 -9.36 -19.71
N GLU A 23 23.25 -9.54 -19.52
CA GLU A 23 22.26 -9.64 -20.60
C GLU A 23 22.10 -8.30 -21.34
N ILE A 24 22.06 -7.19 -20.59
CA ILE A 24 22.08 -5.84 -21.18
C ILE A 24 23.37 -5.62 -21.97
N ALA A 25 24.52 -6.03 -21.43
CA ALA A 25 25.82 -5.90 -22.08
C ALA A 25 25.89 -6.71 -23.39
N ASP A 26 25.44 -7.97 -23.37
CA ASP A 26 25.40 -8.84 -24.53
C ASP A 26 24.49 -8.27 -25.63
N HIS A 27 23.30 -7.74 -25.26
CA HIS A 27 22.36 -7.15 -26.22
C HIS A 27 22.88 -5.84 -26.85
N THR A 28 23.50 -4.98 -26.02
CA THR A 28 24.09 -3.71 -26.45
C THR A 28 25.46 -3.87 -27.14
N ASN A 29 25.99 -5.10 -27.23
CA ASN A 29 27.33 -5.40 -27.73
C ASN A 29 28.43 -4.60 -27.01
N MET A 30 28.25 -4.38 -25.70
CA MET A 30 29.24 -3.75 -24.82
C MET A 30 29.86 -4.80 -23.91
N ALA A 31 31.12 -4.64 -23.54
CA ALA A 31 31.70 -5.46 -22.49
C ALA A 31 30.99 -5.18 -21.15
N ALA A 32 30.61 -6.23 -20.42
CA ALA A 32 29.86 -6.10 -19.16
C ALA A 32 30.57 -5.22 -18.12
N SER A 33 31.90 -5.23 -18.09
CA SER A 33 32.71 -4.35 -17.23
C SER A 33 32.58 -2.87 -17.62
N VAL A 34 32.55 -2.58 -18.92
CA VAL A 34 32.39 -1.22 -19.46
C VAL A 34 30.99 -0.69 -19.18
N LEU A 35 29.96 -1.50 -19.44
CA LEU A 35 28.56 -1.14 -19.14
C LEU A 35 28.35 -0.93 -17.64
N SER A 36 28.94 -1.79 -16.80
CA SER A 36 28.88 -1.64 -15.34
C SER A 36 29.50 -0.32 -14.89
N SER A 37 30.71 0.01 -15.35
CA SER A 37 31.38 1.28 -15.01
C SER A 37 30.62 2.50 -15.53
N LEU A 38 30.01 2.38 -16.71
CA LEU A 38 29.15 3.41 -17.28
C LEU A 38 27.93 3.68 -16.39
N TYR A 39 27.23 2.61 -15.97
CA TYR A 39 26.02 2.70 -15.14
C TYR A 39 26.30 3.12 -13.69
N SER A 40 27.33 2.56 -13.04
CA SER A 40 27.58 2.79 -11.61
C SER A 40 28.34 4.07 -11.31
N SER A 41 29.16 4.56 -12.26
CA SER A 41 30.13 5.63 -11.97
C SER A 41 30.01 6.78 -12.95
N VAL A 42 30.11 6.53 -14.27
CA VAL A 42 30.18 7.62 -15.27
C VAL A 42 28.85 8.37 -15.38
N LEU A 43 27.73 7.69 -15.62
CA LEU A 43 26.43 8.33 -15.81
C LEU A 43 25.94 9.05 -14.54
N PRO A 44 26.03 8.48 -13.31
CA PRO A 44 25.67 9.19 -12.09
C PRO A 44 26.53 10.43 -11.85
N THR A 45 27.85 10.34 -12.07
CA THR A 45 28.77 11.47 -11.90
C THR A 45 28.47 12.58 -12.91
N TYR A 46 28.24 12.21 -14.17
CA TYR A 46 27.85 13.13 -15.23
C TYR A 46 26.56 13.87 -14.87
N ILE A 47 25.49 13.14 -14.53
CA ILE A 47 24.19 13.74 -14.15
C ILE A 47 24.35 14.65 -12.93
N GLY A 48 25.16 14.25 -11.95
CA GLY A 48 25.48 15.07 -10.78
C GLY A 48 26.19 16.38 -11.12
N CYS A 49 27.14 16.36 -12.06
CA CYS A 49 27.83 17.56 -12.55
C CYS A 49 26.91 18.48 -13.35
N ILE A 50 26.05 17.94 -14.21
CA ILE A 50 25.04 18.72 -14.95
C ILE A 50 24.09 19.43 -13.99
N LYS A 51 23.61 18.74 -12.93
CA LYS A 51 22.74 19.33 -11.90
C LYS A 51 23.41 20.48 -11.13
N LYS A 52 24.74 20.51 -11.06
CA LYS A 52 25.52 21.59 -10.43
C LYS A 52 25.80 22.77 -11.36
N GLY A 53 25.30 22.72 -12.60
CA GLY A 53 25.46 23.79 -13.59
C GLY A 53 26.75 23.73 -14.40
N ASN A 54 27.47 22.61 -14.37
CA ASN A 54 28.70 22.44 -15.17
C ASN A 54 28.37 22.28 -16.67
N ASN A 55 29.31 22.69 -17.52
CA ASN A 55 29.22 22.46 -18.96
C ASN A 55 29.20 20.94 -19.29
N GLU A 56 28.46 20.54 -20.33
CA GLU A 56 28.27 19.12 -20.68
C GLU A 56 29.57 18.41 -21.01
N GLU A 57 30.48 19.08 -21.72
CA GLU A 57 31.75 18.49 -22.12
C GLU A 57 32.68 18.29 -20.92
N GLU A 58 32.78 19.30 -20.05
CA GLU A 58 33.59 19.24 -18.83
C GLU A 58 33.05 18.20 -17.84
N ALA A 59 31.73 18.11 -17.70
CA ALA A 59 31.06 17.12 -16.87
C ALA A 59 31.36 15.69 -17.36
N LEU A 60 31.34 15.47 -18.69
CA LEU A 60 31.62 14.15 -19.26
C LEU A 60 33.10 13.78 -19.12
N ASP A 61 34.02 14.71 -19.36
CA ASP A 61 35.45 14.49 -19.19
C ASP A 61 35.81 14.17 -17.73
N TYR A 62 35.21 14.91 -16.80
CA TYR A 62 35.35 14.62 -15.38
C TYR A 62 34.80 13.23 -15.02
N ALA A 63 33.60 12.88 -15.48
CA ALA A 63 32.99 11.58 -15.19
C ALA A 63 33.80 10.41 -15.77
N LEU A 64 34.35 10.56 -16.97
CA LEU A 64 35.19 9.55 -17.62
C LEU A 64 36.56 9.42 -16.95
N SER A 65 37.11 10.49 -16.37
CA SER A 65 38.38 10.41 -15.61
C SER A 65 38.31 9.48 -14.38
N GLN A 66 37.11 9.20 -13.88
CA GLN A 66 36.89 8.32 -12.71
C GLN A 66 37.05 6.83 -13.04
N VAL A 67 37.15 6.47 -14.33
CA VAL A 67 37.23 5.09 -14.79
C VAL A 67 38.25 4.96 -15.91
N ASN A 68 38.93 3.82 -16.01
CA ASN A 68 39.98 3.61 -17.02
C ASN A 68 39.53 2.74 -18.21
N ASN A 69 38.32 2.20 -18.16
CA ASN A 69 37.79 1.21 -19.10
C ASN A 69 36.71 1.76 -20.04
N VAL A 70 36.32 3.04 -19.92
CA VAL A 70 35.31 3.69 -20.77
C VAL A 70 36.00 4.76 -21.64
N SER A 71 35.87 4.65 -22.96
CA SER A 71 36.47 5.61 -23.91
C SER A 71 35.45 6.63 -24.39
N LYS A 72 35.72 7.94 -24.21
CA LYS A 72 34.88 9.05 -24.70
C LYS A 72 34.51 8.88 -26.18
N LYS A 73 35.53 8.61 -27.02
CA LYS A 73 35.35 8.47 -28.47
C LYS A 73 34.44 7.29 -28.84
N ARG A 74 34.59 6.15 -28.18
CA ARG A 74 33.74 4.97 -28.43
C ARG A 74 32.31 5.17 -27.91
N LEU A 75 32.17 5.75 -26.71
CA LEU A 75 30.87 6.02 -26.10
C LEU A 75 30.04 6.99 -26.95
N LEU A 76 30.63 8.11 -27.36
CA LEU A 76 29.94 9.10 -28.20
C LEU A 76 29.69 8.59 -29.63
N GLY A 77 30.61 7.80 -30.18
CA GLY A 77 30.46 7.19 -31.50
C GLY A 77 29.32 6.18 -31.58
N ASN A 78 29.05 5.46 -30.50
CA ASN A 78 28.01 4.41 -30.45
C ASN A 78 26.76 4.85 -29.68
N LEU A 79 26.63 6.12 -29.32
CA LEU A 79 25.60 6.59 -28.37
C LEU A 79 24.17 6.30 -28.87
N LYS A 80 23.93 6.58 -30.16
CA LYS A 80 22.63 6.38 -30.80
C LYS A 80 22.25 4.88 -30.87
N GLU A 81 23.19 4.05 -31.29
CA GLU A 81 23.00 2.59 -31.39
C GLU A 81 22.80 1.97 -30.00
N LEU A 82 23.56 2.42 -29.00
CA LEU A 82 23.39 2.00 -27.61
C LEU A 82 21.98 2.31 -27.11
N LYS A 83 21.49 3.52 -27.37
CA LYS A 83 20.14 3.91 -27.00
C LYS A 83 19.10 3.05 -27.73
N GLU A 84 19.18 2.90 -29.04
CA GLU A 84 18.24 2.08 -29.82
C GLU A 84 18.16 0.64 -29.28
N ARG A 85 19.30 -0.02 -29.09
CA ARG A 85 19.35 -1.39 -28.53
C ARG A 85 18.82 -1.49 -27.10
N LEU A 86 19.07 -0.50 -26.25
CA LEU A 86 18.52 -0.48 -24.90
C LEU A 86 16.99 -0.35 -24.87
N TYR A 87 16.41 0.32 -25.87
CA TYR A 87 14.96 0.47 -26.01
C TYR A 87 14.31 -0.73 -26.71
N GLU A 88 15.05 -1.47 -27.54
CA GLU A 88 14.60 -2.76 -28.10
C GLU A 88 14.55 -3.88 -27.07
N LEU A 89 15.40 -3.81 -26.04
CA LEU A 89 15.38 -4.77 -24.94
C LEU A 89 14.21 -4.48 -24.01
N GLU A 90 13.15 -5.29 -24.09
CA GLU A 90 12.09 -5.33 -23.09
C GLU A 90 12.43 -6.37 -22.01
N PRO A 91 12.18 -6.07 -20.71
CA PRO A 91 12.30 -7.09 -19.69
C PRO A 91 11.32 -8.22 -20.05
N ALA A 92 11.80 -9.46 -20.06
CA ALA A 92 10.89 -10.59 -20.13
C ALA A 92 9.82 -10.41 -19.05
N ALA A 93 8.54 -10.60 -19.40
CA ALA A 93 7.48 -10.76 -18.41
C ALA A 93 8.05 -11.69 -17.34
N ALA A 94 8.00 -11.27 -16.08
CA ALA A 94 8.83 -11.78 -14.98
C ALA A 94 8.55 -13.27 -14.68
N THR A 95 8.84 -14.15 -15.61
CA THR A 95 8.55 -15.59 -15.64
C THR A 95 9.63 -16.38 -14.90
N GLY A 96 10.37 -15.73 -14.01
CA GLY A 96 11.60 -16.25 -13.40
C GLY A 96 11.83 -15.94 -11.92
N GLN A 97 11.00 -15.12 -11.29
CA GLN A 97 10.76 -15.34 -9.86
C GLN A 97 9.87 -16.56 -9.79
N LYS A 98 10.11 -17.52 -8.87
CA LYS A 98 9.01 -18.40 -8.49
C LYS A 98 7.90 -17.44 -8.06
N GLU A 99 6.88 -17.27 -8.91
CA GLU A 99 5.67 -16.53 -8.56
C GLU A 99 5.26 -17.09 -7.20
N ASN A 100 5.16 -16.20 -6.21
CA ASN A 100 4.73 -16.63 -4.90
C ASN A 100 3.29 -17.12 -5.11
N PRO A 101 3.01 -18.43 -5.01
CA PRO A 101 1.71 -18.95 -5.41
C PRO A 101 0.59 -18.32 -4.60
N PHE A 102 0.90 -17.84 -3.39
CA PHE A 102 -0.01 -17.10 -2.55
C PHE A 102 -0.35 -15.70 -3.09
N LEU A 103 0.59 -15.00 -3.72
CA LEU A 103 0.31 -13.72 -4.38
C LEU A 103 -0.56 -13.92 -5.62
N ASP A 104 -0.39 -15.02 -6.35
CA ASP A 104 -1.26 -15.35 -7.48
C ASP A 104 -2.68 -15.63 -6.99
N MET A 105 -2.82 -16.43 -5.92
CA MET A 105 -4.12 -16.67 -5.26
C MET A 105 -4.78 -15.37 -4.80
N ILE A 106 -4.03 -14.44 -4.18
CA ILE A 106 -4.56 -13.13 -3.79
C ILE A 106 -5.01 -12.34 -5.02
N SER A 107 -4.21 -12.35 -6.08
CA SER A 107 -4.50 -11.58 -7.31
C SER A 107 -5.75 -12.12 -8.02
N GLU A 108 -5.88 -13.44 -8.11
CA GLU A 108 -7.09 -14.09 -8.62
C GLU A 108 -8.32 -13.76 -7.77
N GLU A 109 -8.20 -13.80 -6.45
CA GLU A 109 -9.32 -13.50 -5.56
C GLU A 109 -9.71 -12.02 -5.58
N MET A 110 -8.74 -11.10 -5.73
CA MET A 110 -9.02 -9.67 -5.92
C MET A 110 -9.84 -9.41 -7.18
N LEU A 111 -9.53 -10.10 -8.28
CA LEU A 111 -10.29 -10.01 -9.53
C LEU A 111 -11.71 -10.58 -9.37
N ARG A 112 -11.85 -11.74 -8.71
CA ARG A 112 -13.17 -12.34 -8.43
C ARG A 112 -14.03 -11.44 -7.54
N SER A 113 -13.41 -10.84 -6.52
CA SER A 113 -14.06 -9.96 -5.55
C SER A 113 -14.78 -8.78 -6.20
N VAL A 114 -14.36 -8.33 -7.39
CA VAL A 114 -15.00 -7.22 -8.11
C VAL A 114 -16.46 -7.54 -8.46
N GLN A 115 -16.75 -8.79 -8.83
CA GLN A 115 -18.12 -9.21 -9.16
C GLN A 115 -18.97 -9.27 -7.88
N ASP A 116 -18.43 -9.87 -6.83
CA ASP A 116 -19.12 -10.03 -5.55
C ASP A 116 -19.33 -8.69 -4.82
N ALA A 117 -18.40 -7.76 -4.95
CA ALA A 117 -18.46 -6.44 -4.34
C ALA A 117 -19.60 -5.57 -4.85
N TYR A 118 -20.20 -5.89 -6.00
CA TYR A 118 -21.37 -5.16 -6.51
C TYR A 118 -22.50 -5.11 -5.47
N ASN A 119 -22.75 -6.23 -4.79
CA ASN A 119 -23.77 -6.33 -3.74
C ASN A 119 -23.49 -5.44 -2.52
N TYR A 120 -22.22 -5.09 -2.29
CA TYR A 120 -21.74 -4.36 -1.12
C TYR A 120 -21.21 -2.97 -1.47
N SER A 121 -21.37 -2.54 -2.73
CA SER A 121 -20.89 -1.25 -3.20
C SER A 121 -21.78 -0.12 -2.66
N GLY A 122 -21.16 1.00 -2.32
CA GLY A 122 -21.83 2.18 -1.79
C GLY A 122 -21.06 2.85 -0.66
N ILE A 123 -21.69 3.86 -0.08
CA ILE A 123 -21.18 4.59 1.07
C ILE A 123 -21.80 4.02 2.35
N TYR A 124 -20.94 3.77 3.34
CA TYR A 124 -21.28 3.24 4.65
C TYR A 124 -20.82 4.20 5.74
N ILE A 125 -21.61 4.32 6.80
CA ILE A 125 -21.15 4.91 8.06
C ILE A 125 -20.77 3.78 9.00
N SER A 126 -19.51 3.80 9.45
CA SER A 126 -19.04 2.84 10.43
C SER A 126 -19.21 3.36 11.86
N TYR A 127 -19.44 2.42 12.78
CA TYR A 127 -19.52 2.67 14.21
C TYR A 127 -18.57 1.72 14.93
N SER A 128 -17.69 2.26 15.77
CA SER A 128 -16.74 1.47 16.56
C SER A 128 -16.30 2.23 17.82
N LEU A 129 -15.64 1.55 18.75
CA LEU A 129 -15.05 2.19 19.93
C LEU A 129 -13.82 3.04 19.55
N SER A 130 -13.76 4.28 20.04
CA SER A 130 -12.59 5.16 19.92
C SER A 130 -11.36 4.60 20.66
N SER A 131 -10.16 4.88 20.14
CA SER A 131 -8.89 4.41 20.73
C SER A 131 -8.45 5.19 21.96
N SER A 132 -8.91 6.43 22.10
CA SER A 132 -8.44 7.39 23.10
C SER A 132 -9.43 7.63 24.23
N THR A 133 -10.72 7.40 23.99
CA THR A 133 -11.81 7.75 24.90
C THR A 133 -12.92 6.71 24.82
N ASN A 134 -13.75 6.62 25.88
CA ASN A 134 -14.96 5.81 25.86
C ASN A 134 -16.08 6.51 25.07
N ALA A 135 -15.88 6.61 23.76
CA ALA A 135 -16.73 7.37 22.85
C ALA A 135 -16.99 6.58 21.56
N LEU A 136 -18.09 6.89 20.89
CA LEU A 136 -18.44 6.30 19.60
C LEU A 136 -17.62 6.98 18.51
N LYS A 137 -16.82 6.19 17.80
CA LYS A 137 -16.12 6.63 16.60
C LYS A 137 -17.01 6.35 15.39
N VAL A 138 -17.29 7.41 14.64
CA VAL A 138 -18.17 7.41 13.47
C VAL A 138 -17.34 7.79 12.25
N GLU A 139 -17.18 6.87 11.30
CA GLU A 139 -16.25 7.05 10.17
C GLU A 139 -16.91 6.62 8.85
N PRO A 140 -16.93 7.49 7.82
CA PRO A 140 -17.40 7.13 6.49
C PRO A 140 -16.44 6.18 5.75
N TYR A 141 -17.02 5.21 5.04
CA TYR A 141 -16.33 4.30 4.12
C TYR A 141 -17.03 4.27 2.77
N LEU A 142 -16.28 4.22 1.69
CA LEU A 142 -16.78 4.01 0.33
C LEU A 142 -16.21 2.70 -0.19
N ILE A 143 -17.09 1.74 -0.50
CA ILE A 143 -16.75 0.48 -1.17
C ILE A 143 -17.13 0.63 -2.64
N THR A 144 -16.15 0.50 -3.53
CA THR A 144 -16.34 0.62 -4.98
C THR A 144 -15.31 -0.25 -5.71
N THR A 145 -15.36 -0.29 -7.04
CA THR A 145 -14.34 -0.97 -7.85
C THR A 145 -13.28 0.03 -8.33
N SER A 146 -12.09 -0.47 -8.67
CA SER A 146 -11.10 0.36 -9.37
C SER A 146 -11.60 0.76 -10.76
N GLU A 147 -11.05 1.82 -11.35
CA GLU A 147 -11.48 2.36 -12.66
C GLU A 147 -11.47 1.29 -13.77
N ASN A 148 -10.53 0.35 -13.70
CA ASN A 148 -10.37 -0.75 -14.65
C ASN A 148 -11.08 -2.04 -14.22
N ASN A 149 -11.76 -2.06 -13.07
CA ASN A 149 -12.36 -3.25 -12.47
C ASN A 149 -11.37 -4.39 -12.17
N ASP A 150 -10.14 -4.03 -11.79
CA ASP A 150 -9.07 -4.98 -11.46
C ASP A 150 -9.11 -5.43 -9.99
N TYR A 151 -9.71 -4.63 -9.11
CA TYR A 151 -9.81 -4.91 -7.68
C TYR A 151 -10.91 -4.05 -7.03
N VAL A 152 -11.32 -4.42 -5.81
CA VAL A 152 -12.26 -3.63 -5.00
C VAL A 152 -11.49 -2.55 -4.26
N LYS A 153 -11.78 -1.29 -4.57
CA LYS A 153 -11.20 -0.12 -3.92
C LYS A 153 -12.08 0.27 -2.74
N VAL A 154 -11.46 0.43 -1.57
CA VAL A 154 -12.14 0.97 -0.39
C VAL A 154 -11.48 2.26 0.04
N ILE A 155 -12.29 3.30 0.23
CA ILE A 155 -11.83 4.59 0.74
C ILE A 155 -12.43 4.79 2.12
N HIS A 156 -11.64 5.34 3.03
CA HIS A 156 -12.01 5.58 4.42
C HIS A 156 -11.69 7.02 4.80
N MET A 157 -12.64 7.72 5.43
CA MET A 157 -12.43 9.03 6.05
C MET A 157 -12.38 8.86 7.56
N SER A 158 -11.21 9.12 8.17
CA SER A 158 -11.05 8.96 9.61
C SER A 158 -11.84 10.00 10.40
N ALA A 159 -12.00 9.77 11.70
CA ALA A 159 -12.59 10.74 12.62
C ALA A 159 -11.77 12.05 12.75
N TYR A 160 -10.53 12.05 12.23
CA TYR A 160 -9.65 13.22 12.15
C TYR A 160 -9.60 13.82 10.73
N ASN A 161 -10.52 13.41 9.85
CA ASN A 161 -10.62 13.84 8.45
C ASN A 161 -9.37 13.54 7.61
N THR A 162 -8.72 12.41 7.87
CA THR A 162 -7.66 11.88 7.02
C THR A 162 -8.24 10.81 6.10
N THR A 163 -7.96 10.92 4.80
CA THR A 163 -8.41 9.94 3.81
C THR A 163 -7.40 8.82 3.68
N HIS A 164 -7.87 7.58 3.80
CA HIS A 164 -7.09 6.38 3.60
C HIS A 164 -7.63 5.59 2.40
N PHE A 165 -6.70 5.02 1.64
CA PHE A 165 -7.01 4.15 0.51
C PHE A 165 -6.64 2.72 0.87
N GLY A 166 -7.55 1.81 0.56
CA GLY A 166 -7.43 0.39 0.84
C GLY A 166 -7.99 -0.45 -0.29
N THR A 167 -7.85 -1.75 -0.11
CA THR A 167 -8.39 -2.78 -1.02
C THR A 167 -9.25 -3.76 -0.23
N GLY A 168 -10.26 -4.32 -0.89
CA GLY A 168 -11.16 -5.31 -0.32
C GLY A 168 -11.07 -6.65 -1.04
N ILE A 169 -11.11 -7.72 -0.28
CA ILE A 169 -11.36 -9.08 -0.76
C ILE A 169 -12.74 -9.47 -0.25
N PHE A 170 -13.66 -9.76 -1.15
CA PHE A 170 -15.05 -10.10 -0.85
C PHE A 170 -15.34 -11.49 -1.37
N SER A 171 -15.75 -12.38 -0.48
CA SER A 171 -16.24 -13.71 -0.84
C SER A 171 -17.72 -13.77 -0.54
N ASN A 172 -18.55 -13.75 -1.58
CA ASN A 172 -19.99 -13.56 -1.42
C ASN A 172 -20.59 -14.56 -0.42
N HIS A 173 -21.46 -14.06 0.45
CA HIS A 173 -22.15 -14.84 1.50
C HIS A 173 -21.24 -15.55 2.53
N GLN A 174 -19.96 -15.18 2.61
CA GLN A 174 -19.03 -15.70 3.63
C GLN A 174 -18.48 -14.56 4.49
N ASN A 175 -17.49 -13.86 3.98
CA ASN A 175 -16.78 -12.82 4.69
C ASN A 175 -16.08 -11.87 3.70
N SER A 176 -15.63 -10.73 4.23
CA SER A 176 -14.72 -9.84 3.52
C SER A 176 -13.56 -9.42 4.40
N TYR A 177 -12.44 -9.17 3.76
CA TYR A 177 -11.26 -8.56 4.36
C TYR A 177 -10.99 -7.25 3.65
N ILE A 178 -11.04 -6.14 4.38
CA ILE A 178 -10.66 -4.82 3.88
C ILE A 178 -9.35 -4.43 4.54
N MET A 179 -8.35 -4.11 3.73
CA MET A 179 -7.01 -3.80 4.18
C MET A 179 -6.64 -2.38 3.77
N PHE A 180 -6.11 -1.63 4.72
CA PHE A 180 -5.59 -0.27 4.51
C PHE A 180 -4.16 -0.20 4.96
N ASN A 181 -3.38 0.72 4.39
CA ASN A 181 -2.06 1.05 4.89
C ASN A 181 -2.12 2.36 5.70
N GLU A 182 -1.74 2.32 6.98
CA GLU A 182 -1.68 3.51 7.83
C GLU A 182 -0.55 4.46 7.43
N ARG A 183 0.48 3.95 6.75
CA ARG A 183 1.70 4.70 6.41
C ARG A 183 1.84 4.88 4.92
N GLU A 184 2.54 5.93 4.54
CA GLU A 184 3.00 6.08 3.16
C GLU A 184 4.06 5.02 2.82
N SER A 185 4.09 4.64 1.55
CA SER A 185 5.11 3.75 0.98
C SER A 185 6.52 4.25 1.33
N PRO A 186 7.49 3.36 1.66
CA PRO A 186 7.53 1.91 1.42
C PRO A 186 7.12 1.03 2.60
N GLN A 187 6.73 1.61 3.74
CA GLN A 187 6.35 0.82 4.91
C GLN A 187 4.91 0.35 4.79
N MET A 188 4.69 -0.95 5.04
CA MET A 188 3.35 -1.54 5.09
C MET A 188 2.97 -1.73 6.57
N ALA A 189 2.11 -0.85 7.07
CA ALA A 189 1.50 -0.94 8.39
C ALA A 189 -0.01 -1.14 8.18
N LEU A 190 -0.43 -2.40 8.11
CA LEU A 190 -1.81 -2.73 7.80
C LEU A 190 -2.70 -2.61 9.03
N PHE A 191 -3.88 -2.02 8.84
CA PHE A 191 -5.05 -2.38 9.61
C PHE A 191 -6.05 -3.10 8.72
N THR A 192 -6.79 -4.02 9.33
CA THR A 192 -7.71 -4.89 8.61
C THR A 192 -9.08 -4.85 9.24
N ILE A 193 -10.11 -4.72 8.42
CA ILE A 193 -11.50 -4.89 8.81
C ILE A 193 -11.97 -6.22 8.24
N TYR A 194 -12.38 -7.13 9.12
CA TYR A 194 -13.03 -8.38 8.77
C TYR A 194 -14.55 -8.17 8.92
N LEU A 195 -15.33 -8.32 7.85
CA LEU A 195 -16.79 -8.23 7.91
C LEU A 195 -17.43 -9.59 7.64
N GLN A 196 -18.51 -9.86 8.35
CA GLN A 196 -19.41 -10.97 8.06
C GLN A 196 -20.38 -10.53 6.96
N LEU A 197 -20.39 -11.25 5.83
CA LEU A 197 -21.30 -10.97 4.73
C LEU A 197 -22.57 -11.83 4.87
N PRO A 198 -23.76 -11.24 4.77
CA PRO A 198 -25.01 -11.99 4.90
C PRO A 198 -25.36 -12.79 3.64
N MET A 199 -26.31 -13.71 3.78
CA MET A 199 -26.80 -14.62 2.74
C MET A 199 -27.80 -13.95 1.75
N TYR A 200 -27.90 -12.63 1.75
CA TYR A 200 -28.83 -11.88 0.90
C TYR A 200 -28.14 -10.68 0.25
N ASP A 201 -28.63 -10.27 -0.92
CA ASP A 201 -28.04 -9.19 -1.71
C ASP A 201 -28.39 -7.81 -1.14
N PHE A 202 -27.51 -6.84 -1.40
CA PHE A 202 -27.65 -5.43 -0.99
C PHE A 202 -27.94 -5.23 0.50
N PRO A 203 -27.08 -5.76 1.40
CA PRO A 203 -27.32 -5.60 2.82
C PRO A 203 -27.21 -4.17 3.28
N HIS A 204 -28.19 -3.76 4.09
CA HIS A 204 -28.18 -2.47 4.76
C HIS A 204 -27.14 -2.41 5.89
N MET A 205 -26.78 -3.56 6.48
CA MET A 205 -25.86 -3.62 7.62
C MET A 205 -24.85 -4.74 7.46
N LEU A 206 -23.58 -4.42 7.71
CA LEU A 206 -22.48 -5.38 7.87
C LEU A 206 -21.87 -5.22 9.27
N LYS A 207 -21.34 -6.30 9.84
CA LYS A 207 -20.70 -6.28 11.15
C LYS A 207 -19.45 -7.13 11.14
N GLY A 208 -18.51 -6.81 12.02
CA GLY A 208 -17.33 -7.65 12.18
C GLY A 208 -16.30 -7.07 13.13
N LEU A 209 -15.03 -7.27 12.79
CA LEU A 209 -13.89 -6.92 13.63
C LEU A 209 -12.94 -5.96 12.91
N TYR A 210 -12.53 -4.93 13.63
CA TYR A 210 -11.49 -4.00 13.26
C TYR A 210 -10.20 -4.36 14.01
N LEU A 211 -9.18 -4.76 13.26
CA LEU A 211 -7.88 -5.21 13.75
C LEU A 211 -6.82 -4.15 13.42
N CYS A 212 -6.24 -3.52 14.43
CA CYS A 212 -5.21 -2.50 14.28
C CYS A 212 -4.24 -2.49 15.46
N LEU A 213 -3.35 -1.50 15.48
CA LEU A 213 -2.55 -1.18 16.66
C LEU A 213 -3.21 -0.03 17.44
N ASP A 214 -3.10 -0.05 18.77
CA ASP A 214 -3.44 1.11 19.59
C ASP A 214 -2.30 2.16 19.61
N TYR A 215 -2.51 3.28 20.29
CA TYR A 215 -1.47 4.33 20.41
C TYR A 215 -0.18 3.87 21.10
N ASN A 216 -0.25 2.82 21.90
CA ASN A 216 0.90 2.20 22.55
C ASN A 216 1.50 1.06 21.70
N ARG A 217 1.08 0.94 20.43
CA ARG A 217 1.47 -0.10 19.47
C ARG A 217 1.13 -1.53 19.89
N ASN A 218 0.13 -1.68 20.74
CA ASN A 218 -0.40 -2.98 21.07
C ASN A 218 -1.42 -3.45 20.03
N PRO A 219 -1.36 -4.71 19.57
CA PRO A 219 -2.46 -5.33 18.86
C PRO A 219 -3.80 -5.18 19.59
N ILE A 220 -4.81 -4.73 18.85
CA ILE A 220 -6.17 -4.60 19.35
C ILE A 220 -7.18 -5.02 18.27
N ALA A 221 -8.18 -5.78 18.71
CA ALA A 221 -9.36 -6.15 17.93
C ALA A 221 -10.58 -5.46 18.56
N ARG A 222 -11.42 -4.81 17.75
CA ARG A 222 -12.66 -4.15 18.21
C ARG A 222 -13.83 -4.56 17.35
N ARG A 223 -15.04 -4.57 17.92
CA ARG A 223 -16.26 -4.63 17.12
C ARG A 223 -16.39 -3.40 16.24
N ILE A 224 -16.89 -3.61 15.03
CA ILE A 224 -17.25 -2.56 14.08
C ILE A 224 -18.55 -2.93 13.37
N ILE A 225 -19.41 -1.94 13.14
CA ILE A 225 -20.62 -2.05 12.34
C ILE A 225 -20.50 -1.08 11.17
N PHE A 226 -20.97 -1.48 9.99
CA PHE A 226 -21.16 -0.65 8.81
C PHE A 226 -22.66 -0.56 8.52
N ILE A 227 -23.20 0.65 8.49
CA ILE A 227 -24.58 0.93 8.10
C ILE A 227 -24.58 1.62 6.74
N LYS A 228 -25.32 1.08 5.78
CA LYS A 228 -25.38 1.62 4.42
C LYS A 228 -26.08 2.98 4.45
N TYR A 229 -25.37 4.00 4.02
CA TYR A 229 -25.84 5.38 3.94
C TYR A 229 -26.37 5.72 2.56
N SER A 230 -25.70 5.26 1.51
CA SER A 230 -26.07 5.50 0.12
C SER A 230 -25.58 4.37 -0.79
N ASP A 231 -26.31 4.13 -1.88
CA ASP A 231 -25.84 3.26 -2.98
C ASP A 231 -24.85 3.98 -3.92
N SER A 232 -24.63 5.29 -3.73
CA SER A 232 -23.66 6.04 -4.53
C SER A 232 -22.26 5.49 -4.34
N THR A 233 -21.54 5.35 -5.46
CA THR A 233 -20.11 5.03 -5.49
C THR A 233 -19.26 6.23 -5.91
N ASN A 234 -19.86 7.43 -5.97
CA ASN A 234 -19.17 8.65 -6.36
C ASN A 234 -18.26 9.15 -5.24
N MET A 235 -17.04 9.54 -5.60
CA MET A 235 -16.08 10.13 -4.68
C MET A 235 -16.55 11.49 -4.15
N ASP A 236 -17.21 12.31 -4.98
CA ASP A 236 -17.64 13.65 -4.57
C ASP A 236 -18.66 13.56 -3.43
N ASP A 237 -19.69 12.73 -3.59
CA ASP A 237 -20.70 12.44 -2.55
C ASP A 237 -20.05 11.92 -1.25
N PHE A 238 -18.98 11.12 -1.37
CA PHE A 238 -18.26 10.59 -0.23
C PHE A 238 -17.45 11.67 0.51
N LEU A 239 -16.81 12.59 -0.22
CA LEU A 239 -15.98 13.65 0.36
C LEU A 239 -16.79 14.71 1.12
N GLU A 240 -18.10 14.79 0.91
CA GLU A 240 -19.00 15.63 1.70
C GLU A 240 -19.16 15.14 3.14
N LEU A 241 -18.93 13.84 3.38
CA LEU A 241 -19.06 13.23 4.70
C LEU A 241 -17.80 13.42 5.54
N LYS A 242 -18.00 13.55 6.86
CA LYS A 242 -16.92 13.73 7.83
C LYS A 242 -16.98 12.68 8.91
N GLY A 243 -15.81 12.24 9.36
CA GLY A 243 -15.70 11.42 10.54
C GLY A 243 -15.87 12.25 11.82
N ALA A 244 -16.27 11.59 12.90
CA ALA A 244 -16.48 12.21 14.20
C ALA A 244 -16.20 11.24 15.36
N ILE A 245 -15.92 11.80 16.53
CA ILE A 245 -15.91 11.08 17.80
C ILE A 245 -17.01 11.70 18.65
N ILE A 246 -18.02 10.89 19.00
CA ILE A 246 -19.21 11.35 19.72
C ILE A 246 -19.17 10.79 21.15
N PRO A 247 -19.09 11.64 22.18
CA PRO A 247 -19.22 11.23 23.57
C PRO A 247 -20.55 10.53 23.84
N LYS A 248 -20.60 9.66 24.85
CA LYS A 248 -21.81 8.90 25.18
C LYS A 248 -23.02 9.80 25.48
N GLU A 249 -22.76 10.97 26.05
CA GLU A 249 -23.75 11.95 26.49
C GLU A 249 -24.42 12.68 25.32
N GLU A 250 -23.77 12.69 24.15
CA GLU A 250 -24.21 13.41 22.94
C GLU A 250 -24.79 12.46 21.88
N LEU A 251 -24.93 11.17 22.21
CA LEU A 251 -25.47 10.18 21.28
C LEU A 251 -26.95 10.42 21.00
N THR A 252 -27.29 10.35 19.71
CA THR A 252 -28.68 10.32 19.25
C THR A 252 -29.35 8.98 19.54
N GLU A 253 -30.68 8.92 19.54
CA GLU A 253 -31.43 7.68 19.77
C GLU A 253 -31.06 6.57 18.77
N GLU A 254 -30.76 6.93 17.53
CA GLU A 254 -30.33 5.98 16.48
C GLU A 254 -28.93 5.40 16.73
N GLN A 255 -28.04 6.15 17.40
CA GLN A 255 -26.66 5.73 17.64
C GLN A 255 -26.49 4.89 18.92
N ILE A 256 -27.44 5.00 19.87
CA ILE A 256 -27.40 4.27 21.14
C ILE A 256 -27.28 2.74 20.92
N PRO A 257 -28.06 2.09 20.03
CA PRO A 257 -27.90 0.67 19.75
C PRO A 257 -26.50 0.29 19.24
N TYR A 258 -25.90 1.12 18.39
CA TYR A 258 -24.57 0.86 17.84
C TYR A 258 -23.50 1.00 18.92
N TYR A 259 -23.57 2.06 19.72
CA TYR A 259 -22.70 2.24 20.89
C TYR A 259 -22.80 1.06 21.85
N ASN A 260 -24.01 0.60 22.16
CA ASN A 260 -24.24 -0.53 23.05
C ASN A 260 -23.70 -1.85 22.51
N TYR A 261 -23.53 -1.98 21.19
CA TYR A 261 -22.94 -3.16 20.58
C TYR A 261 -21.42 -3.06 20.42
N THR A 262 -20.85 -1.87 20.25
CA THR A 262 -19.42 -1.70 19.90
C THR A 262 -18.53 -1.19 21.03
N CYS A 263 -19.11 -0.64 22.10
CA CYS A 263 -18.39 0.16 23.10
C CYS A 263 -18.56 -0.35 24.54
N GLN A 264 -19.04 -1.57 24.78
CA GLN A 264 -19.14 -2.13 26.13
C GLN A 264 -17.82 -2.78 26.57
N PRO A 265 -17.60 -2.96 27.90
CA PRO A 265 -16.51 -3.77 28.40
C PRO A 265 -16.50 -5.17 27.76
N GLY A 266 -15.37 -5.57 27.19
CA GLY A 266 -15.23 -6.85 26.48
C GLY A 266 -15.52 -6.80 24.97
N ASP A 267 -15.97 -5.68 24.41
CA ASP A 267 -16.16 -5.52 22.96
C ASP A 267 -14.86 -5.24 22.19
N TYR A 268 -13.74 -5.19 22.91
CA TYR A 268 -12.42 -5.22 22.35
C TYR A 268 -11.53 -6.24 23.08
N ILE A 269 -10.61 -6.84 22.32
CA ILE A 269 -9.53 -7.67 22.85
C ILE A 269 -8.25 -6.92 22.55
N LYS A 270 -7.51 -6.57 23.59
CA LYS A 270 -6.24 -5.86 23.49
C LYS A 270 -5.17 -6.70 24.15
N THR A 271 -4.02 -6.82 23.51
CA THR A 271 -2.82 -7.29 24.19
C THR A 271 -2.16 -6.11 24.91
N CYS A 272 -1.58 -6.29 26.07
CA CYS A 272 -0.80 -5.24 26.73
C CYS A 272 0.68 -5.63 26.69
N SER A 273 1.52 -4.81 26.04
CA SER A 273 2.97 -4.95 26.14
C SER A 273 3.39 -4.69 27.58
N VAL A 274 3.62 -5.77 28.33
CA VAL A 274 4.27 -5.69 29.63
C VAL A 274 5.67 -5.12 29.41
N PRO A 275 6.18 -4.15 30.21
CA PRO A 275 7.51 -3.55 30.03
C PRO A 275 8.71 -4.51 30.16
N SER A 276 8.48 -5.82 30.17
CA SER A 276 9.48 -6.87 30.29
C SER A 276 9.56 -7.58 28.93
N PRO A 277 10.67 -7.45 28.19
CA PRO A 277 10.80 -7.95 26.81
C PRO A 277 11.09 -9.45 26.75
N LEU A 278 10.78 -10.22 27.80
CA LEU A 278 11.15 -11.64 27.84
C LEU A 278 10.25 -12.48 26.93
N LEU A 279 9.03 -12.02 26.63
CA LEU A 279 8.02 -12.69 25.79
C LEU A 279 7.82 -14.15 26.23
N ASN A 280 7.73 -14.38 27.54
CA ASN A 280 7.54 -15.70 28.13
C ASN A 280 6.24 -15.80 28.95
N GLU A 281 5.97 -16.97 29.51
CA GLU A 281 4.72 -17.27 30.23
C GLU A 281 4.46 -16.30 31.41
N LYS A 282 5.51 -15.75 32.02
CA LYS A 282 5.37 -14.76 33.11
C LYS A 282 4.86 -13.41 32.61
N ASP A 283 5.21 -13.03 31.39
CA ASP A 283 4.69 -11.82 30.76
C ASP A 283 3.19 -12.00 30.43
N LEU A 284 2.78 -13.20 29.96
CA LEU A 284 1.36 -13.54 29.71
C LEU A 284 0.52 -13.49 31.00
N GLU A 285 1.02 -14.02 32.11
CA GLU A 285 0.34 -13.96 33.42
C GLU A 285 0.15 -12.52 33.93
N ARG A 286 1.16 -11.66 33.69
CA ARG A 286 1.12 -10.25 34.09
C ARG A 286 0.20 -9.43 33.18
N GLU A 287 0.21 -9.70 31.89
CA GLU A 287 -0.71 -9.13 30.91
C GLU A 287 -2.16 -9.45 31.27
N LYS A 288 -2.46 -10.71 31.59
CA LYS A 288 -3.80 -11.14 31.99
C LYS A 288 -4.32 -10.39 33.23
N LYS A 289 -3.48 -10.20 34.25
CA LYS A 289 -3.83 -9.38 35.44
C LYS A 289 -4.07 -7.91 35.13
N MET A 290 -3.50 -7.37 34.06
CA MET A 290 -3.75 -5.98 33.62
C MET A 290 -5.02 -5.83 32.78
N LEU A 291 -5.46 -6.92 32.13
CA LEU A 291 -6.68 -6.96 31.32
C LEU A 291 -7.94 -7.29 32.12
N GLU A 292 -7.80 -7.88 33.32
CA GLU A 292 -8.87 -8.03 34.30
C GLU A 292 -9.23 -6.67 34.92
N ILE A 293 -10.05 -5.88 34.22
CA ILE A 293 -10.78 -4.69 34.73
C ILE A 293 -12.27 -4.91 34.54
#